data_AF-A0AAP6EDF2-F1
#
_entry.id   AF-A0AAP6EDF2-F1
#
_cell.length_a   1.000
_cell.length_b   1.000
_cell.length_c   1.000
_cell.angle_alpha   90.00
_cell.angle_beta   90.00
_cell.angle_gamma   90.00
#
_symmetry.space_group_name_H-M   'P 1'
#
loop_
_entity.id
_entity.type
_entity.pdbx_description
1 polymer ?
#
loop_
_entity_poly.entity_id
_entity_poly.type
_entity_poly.pdbx_seq_one_letter_code
_entity_poly.pdbx_strand_id
1 'polypeptide(L)'
;PYVLFLEGSNFLTENISITRPDGRVVNLEYNSGILNRLDRLTAANYGMPINSNLCINKFVNHKDKSIMLQAASIYTQGDGREWDSKIMFEIMFDISTTSLRVLGRDLFEQLTSK
;
A
#
# COMPACT_ATOMS: atom_id res chain seq x y z
N PRO A 1 -2.47 -12.19 -2.03
CA PRO A 1 -1.98 -10.78 -2.05
C PRO A 1 -3.06 -9.87 -1.45
N TYR A 2 -2.73 -9.12 -0.40
CA TYR A 2 -3.65 -8.15 0.19
C TYR A 2 -3.23 -6.76 -0.27
N VAL A 3 -4.11 -6.08 -1.03
CA VAL A 3 -3.82 -4.82 -1.71
C VAL A 3 -4.88 -3.81 -1.33
N LEU A 4 -4.47 -2.60 -1.02
CA LEU A 4 -5.35 -1.50 -0.68
C LEU A 4 -5.05 -0.33 -1.60
N PHE A 5 -6.05 0.07 -2.39
CA PHE A 5 -6.05 1.34 -3.11
C PHE A 5 -6.81 2.36 -2.30
N LEU A 6 -6.14 3.46 -2.02
CA LEU A 6 -6.65 4.52 -1.19
C LEU A 6 -6.74 5.80 -2.05
N GLU A 7 -7.94 6.37 -2.06
CA GLU A 7 -8.28 7.63 -2.74
C GLU A 7 -8.86 8.61 -1.72
N GLY A 8 -8.61 9.91 -1.95
CA GLY A 8 -9.20 11.00 -1.18
C GLY A 8 -8.25 11.74 -0.24
N SER A 9 -8.77 12.85 0.30
CA SER A 9 -8.07 13.88 1.08
C SER A 9 -7.45 13.43 2.42
N ASN A 10 -7.52 12.14 2.75
CA ASN A 10 -6.93 11.57 3.97
C ASN A 10 -5.52 10.99 3.75
N PHE A 11 -4.99 11.08 2.53
CA PHE A 11 -3.66 10.58 2.16
C PHE A 11 -2.72 11.70 1.70
N LEU A 12 -3.05 12.93 2.09
CA LEU A 12 -2.25 14.10 1.76
C LEU A 12 -0.78 13.83 2.04
N THR A 13 0.06 14.04 1.04
CA THR A 13 1.52 14.05 1.21
C THR A 13 2.04 15.46 1.48
N GLU A 14 1.18 16.47 1.27
CA GLU A 14 1.47 17.88 1.43
C GLU A 14 0.21 18.63 1.88
N ASN A 15 0.40 19.83 2.43
CA ASN A 15 -0.74 20.66 2.83
C ASN A 15 -1.45 21.22 1.60
N ILE A 16 -2.77 21.09 1.55
CA ILE A 16 -3.57 21.65 0.45
C ILE A 16 -4.64 22.60 0.98
N SER A 17 -4.95 23.63 0.18
CA SER A 17 -6.01 24.59 0.45
C SER A 17 -7.14 24.38 -0.54
N ILE A 18 -8.35 24.11 -0.04
CA ILE A 18 -9.53 23.89 -0.87
C ILE A 18 -10.54 25.01 -0.60
N THR A 19 -10.96 25.69 -1.67
CA THR A 19 -12.06 26.66 -1.61
C THR A 19 -13.39 25.94 -1.77
N ARG A 20 -14.24 26.00 -0.74
CA ARG A 20 -15.58 25.42 -0.76
C ARG A 20 -16.53 26.28 -1.61
N PRO A 21 -17.67 25.72 -2.08
CA PRO A 21 -18.66 26.47 -2.86
C PRO A 21 -19.23 27.72 -2.17
N ASP A 22 -19.15 27.78 -0.84
CA ASP A 22 -19.54 28.94 -0.03
C ASP A 22 -18.43 30.00 0.11
N GLY A 23 -17.31 29.84 -0.60
CA GLY A 23 -16.17 30.75 -0.60
C GLY A 23 -15.19 30.57 0.56
N ARG A 24 -15.46 29.65 1.51
CA ARG A 24 -14.53 29.39 2.62
C ARG A 24 -13.31 28.63 2.12
N VAL A 25 -12.12 29.09 2.50
CA VAL A 25 -10.86 28.36 2.28
C VAL A 25 -10.63 27.44 3.48
N VAL A 26 -10.55 26.13 3.21
CA VAL A 26 -10.22 25.12 4.21
C VAL A 26 -8.83 24.59 3.92
N ASN A 27 -7.94 24.73 4.91
CA ASN A 27 -6.62 24.13 4.86
C ASN A 27 -6.69 22.71 5.42
N LEU A 28 -6.28 21.75 4.60
CA LEU A 28 -6.13 20.36 5.01
C LEU A 28 -4.66 20.10 5.25
N GLU A 29 -4.33 19.81 6.51
CA GLU A 29 -2.96 19.53 6.94
C GLU A 29 -2.70 18.03 6.90
N TYR A 30 -1.64 17.62 6.21
CA TYR A 30 -1.32 16.19 6.05
C TYR A 30 -0.96 15.50 7.39
N ASN A 31 -0.52 16.27 8.38
CA ASN A 31 -0.12 15.80 9.70
C ASN A 31 -1.22 15.96 10.77
N SER A 32 -2.45 16.34 10.40
CA SER A 32 -3.55 16.51 11.35
C SER A 32 -4.13 15.17 11.83
N GLY A 33 -4.04 14.91 13.13
CA GLY A 33 -4.55 13.69 13.77
C GLY A 33 -6.08 13.50 13.69
N ILE A 34 -6.83 14.52 13.27
CA ILE A 34 -8.30 14.46 13.08
C ILE A 34 -8.67 13.72 11.78
N LEU A 35 -7.75 13.65 10.81
CA LEU A 35 -7.93 12.96 9.52
C LEU A 35 -7.25 11.57 9.45
N ASN A 36 -6.39 11.24 10.42
CA ASN A 36 -5.49 10.10 10.30
C ASN A 36 -6.10 8.78 10.79
N ARG A 37 -6.86 8.13 9.89
CA ARG A 37 -7.06 6.66 9.90
C ARG A 37 -5.78 5.87 9.56
N LEU A 38 -4.72 6.60 9.20
CA LEU A 38 -3.44 6.08 8.77
C LEU A 38 -2.77 5.22 9.86
N ASP A 39 -2.80 5.62 11.14
CA ASP A 39 -2.12 4.86 12.21
C ASP A 39 -2.59 3.39 12.30
N ARG A 40 -3.87 3.13 11.99
CA ARG A 40 -4.44 1.77 11.96
C ARG A 40 -4.06 0.99 10.69
N LEU A 41 -3.84 1.68 9.57
CA LEU A 41 -3.40 1.10 8.29
C LEU A 41 -1.87 0.90 8.24
N THR A 42 -1.09 1.81 8.81
CA THR A 42 0.36 1.74 8.95
C THR A 42 0.77 0.64 9.93
N ALA A 43 0.02 0.44 11.01
CA ALA A 43 0.20 -0.72 11.90
C ALA A 43 0.01 -2.05 11.16
N ALA A 44 -0.88 -2.10 10.15
CA ALA A 44 -1.06 -3.28 9.30
C ALA A 44 0.05 -3.43 8.23
N ASN A 45 0.81 -2.37 7.91
CA ASN A 45 1.89 -2.39 6.92
C ASN A 45 3.30 -2.51 7.52
N TYR A 46 3.44 -2.70 8.84
CA TYR A 46 4.73 -2.91 9.53
C TYR A 46 5.85 -1.88 9.16
N GLY A 47 5.49 -0.65 8.78
CA GLY A 47 6.45 0.38 8.36
C GLY A 47 7.12 0.12 7.00
N MET A 48 6.56 -0.75 6.16
CA MET A 48 7.05 -0.97 4.80
C MET A 48 6.75 0.23 3.88
N PRO A 49 7.50 0.41 2.78
CA PRO A 49 7.25 1.46 1.82
C PRO A 49 5.81 1.42 1.27
N ILE A 50 5.17 2.59 1.18
CA ILE A 50 3.89 2.79 0.50
C ILE A 50 4.14 2.86 -1.01
N ASN A 51 3.09 2.67 -1.82
CA ASN A 51 3.11 2.65 -3.28
C ASN A 51 4.06 1.60 -3.85
N SER A 52 4.19 0.48 -3.15
CA SER A 52 5.10 -0.62 -3.48
C SER A 52 4.38 -1.96 -3.42
N ASN A 53 4.72 -2.85 -4.34
CA ASN A 53 4.20 -4.21 -4.36
C ASN A 53 4.92 -5.07 -3.31
N LEU A 54 4.17 -5.48 -2.29
CA LEU A 54 4.65 -6.26 -1.15
C LEU A 54 4.02 -7.66 -1.10
N CYS A 55 3.58 -8.18 -2.25
CA CYS A 55 2.95 -9.49 -2.34
C CYS A 55 3.89 -10.65 -1.96
N ILE A 56 5.20 -10.41 -1.93
CA ILE A 56 6.20 -11.39 -1.50
C ILE A 56 6.33 -11.29 0.03
N ASN A 57 6.10 -12.42 0.72
CA ASN A 57 6.31 -12.52 2.16
C ASN A 57 7.75 -12.12 2.52
N LYS A 58 7.92 -11.28 3.55
CA LYS A 58 9.23 -10.91 4.06
C LYS A 58 9.55 -11.75 5.28
N PHE A 59 10.70 -12.40 5.28
CA PHE A 59 11.20 -13.12 6.44
C PHE A 59 12.22 -12.24 7.18
N VAL A 60 11.99 -12.04 8.47
CA VAL A 60 12.89 -11.31 9.36
C VAL A 60 13.40 -12.27 10.41
N ASN A 61 14.71 -12.42 10.48
CA ASN A 61 15.35 -13.25 11.50
C ASN A 61 15.67 -12.38 12.73
N HIS A 62 15.20 -12.82 13.89
CA HIS A 62 15.54 -12.22 15.17
C HIS A 62 15.98 -13.31 16.15
N LYS A 63 17.27 -13.33 16.46
CA LYS A 63 17.92 -14.41 17.22
C LYS A 63 17.65 -15.76 16.55
N ASP A 64 17.03 -16.68 17.28
CA ASP A 64 16.78 -18.05 16.88
C ASP A 64 15.38 -18.21 16.25
N LYS A 65 14.67 -17.10 16.01
CA LYS A 65 13.32 -17.08 15.45
C LYS A 65 13.31 -16.42 14.07
N SER A 66 12.70 -17.09 13.11
CA SER A 66 12.33 -16.48 11.83
C SER A 66 10.87 -16.06 11.89
N ILE A 67 10.60 -14.79 11.61
CA ILE A 67 9.26 -14.21 11.61
C ILE A 67 8.88 -13.91 10.17
N MET A 68 7.78 -14.51 9.70
CA MET A 68 7.18 -14.19 8.41
C MET A 68 6.25 -13.00 8.56
N LEU A 69 6.54 -11.92 7.84
CA LEU A 69 5.72 -10.73 7.75
C LEU A 69 4.94 -10.76 6.44
N GLN A 70 3.62 -10.73 6.56
CA GLN A 70 2.69 -10.56 5.44
C GLN A 70 2.15 -9.14 5.51
N ALA A 71 2.76 -8.25 4.72
CA ALA A 71 2.37 -6.85 4.68
C ALA A 71 1.32 -6.61 3.58
N ALA A 72 0.44 -5.64 3.81
CA ALA A 72 -0.46 -5.15 2.79
C ALA A 72 0.32 -4.32 1.76
N SER A 73 0.09 -4.54 0.46
CA SER A 73 0.56 -3.56 -0.54
C SER A 73 -0.38 -2.36 -0.51
N ILE A 74 0.09 -1.22 -0.02
CA ILE A 74 -0.72 -0.01 0.11
C ILE A 74 -0.35 0.97 -0.98
N TYR A 75 -1.33 1.37 -1.79
CA TYR A 75 -1.20 2.39 -2.81
C TYR A 75 -2.09 3.58 -2.49
N THR A 76 -1.53 4.79 -2.48
CA THR A 76 -2.23 6.03 -2.13
C THR A 76 -1.96 7.12 -3.16
N GLN A 77 -3.01 7.83 -3.59
CA GLN A 77 -2.85 9.12 -4.26
C GLN A 77 -2.83 10.25 -3.23
N GLY A 78 -1.77 11.08 -3.27
CA GLY A 78 -1.54 12.14 -2.30
C GLY A 78 -2.40 13.38 -2.50
N ASP A 79 -3.01 13.57 -3.67
CA ASP A 79 -3.78 14.76 -4.03
C ASP A 79 -5.30 14.54 -3.97
N GLY A 80 -5.74 13.36 -3.51
CA GLY A 80 -7.14 13.01 -3.35
C GLY A 80 -7.91 12.85 -4.66
N ARG A 81 -7.22 12.75 -5.81
CA ARG A 81 -7.83 12.46 -7.10
C ARG A 81 -8.13 10.97 -7.26
N GLU A 82 -8.92 10.66 -8.30
CA GLU A 82 -9.16 9.29 -8.74
C GLU A 82 -7.88 8.69 -9.34
N TRP A 83 -7.70 7.38 -9.18
CA TRP A 83 -6.59 6.68 -9.80
C TRP A 83 -6.65 6.76 -11.31
N ASP A 84 -5.52 7.14 -11.92
CA ASP A 84 -5.35 7.00 -13.35
C ASP A 84 -5.44 5.50 -13.71
N SER A 85 -6.35 5.19 -14.64
CA SER A 85 -6.66 3.81 -15.04
C SER A 85 -5.45 3.05 -15.58
N LYS A 86 -4.52 3.73 -16.25
CA LYS A 86 -3.29 3.11 -16.77
C LYS A 86 -2.33 2.81 -15.64
N ILE A 87 -2.15 3.74 -14.69
CA ILE A 87 -1.33 3.49 -13.48
C ILE A 87 -1.90 2.32 -12.67
N MET A 88 -3.21 2.30 -12.44
CA MET A 88 -3.90 1.21 -11.75
C MET A 88 -3.67 -0.13 -12.46
N PHE A 89 -3.79 -0.15 -13.80
CA PHE A 89 -3.54 -1.34 -14.59
C PHE A 89 -2.10 -1.83 -14.44
N GLU A 90 -1.11 -0.95 -14.54
CA GLU A 90 0.31 -1.30 -14.39
C GLU A 90 0.61 -1.89 -13.01
N ILE A 91 0.07 -1.29 -11.94
CA ILE A 91 0.19 -1.81 -10.57
C ILE A 91 -0.44 -3.19 -10.45
N MET A 92 -1.67 -3.36 -10.92
CA MET A 92 -2.39 -4.63 -10.84
C MET A 92 -1.73 -5.73 -11.68
N PHE A 93 -1.15 -5.36 -12.82
CA PHE A 93 -0.39 -6.27 -13.67
C PHE A 93 0.90 -6.74 -12.98
N ASP A 94 1.64 -5.83 -12.33
CA ASP A 94 2.83 -6.18 -11.55
C ASP A 94 2.51 -7.09 -10.36
N ILE A 95 1.44 -6.79 -9.61
CA ILE A 95 0.94 -7.62 -8.52
C ILE A 95 0.57 -9.02 -9.01
N SER A 96 -0.14 -9.10 -10.14
CA SER A 96 -0.56 -10.37 -10.73
C SER A 96 0.64 -11.20 -11.17
N THR A 97 1.59 -10.57 -11.88
CA THR A 97 2.83 -11.20 -12.33
C THR A 97 3.65 -11.72 -11.16
N THR A 98 3.78 -10.91 -10.10
CA THR A 98 4.48 -11.29 -8.87
C THR A 98 3.80 -12.48 -8.19
N SER A 99 2.47 -12.44 -8.08
CA SER A 99 1.70 -13.53 -7.46
C SER A 99 1.87 -14.85 -8.21
N LEU A 100 1.82 -14.80 -9.55
CA LEU A 100 2.05 -15.97 -10.40
C LEU A 100 3.48 -16.51 -10.26
N ARG A 101 4.48 -15.64 -10.16
CA ARG A 101 5.89 -16.06 -9.93
C ARG A 101 6.07 -16.74 -8.58
N VAL A 102 5.47 -16.20 -7.52
CA VAL A 102 5.52 -16.82 -6.17
C VAL A 102 4.87 -18.19 -6.20
N LEU A 103 3.65 -18.31 -6.74
CA LEU A 103 2.97 -19.59 -6.87
C LEU A 103 3.76 -20.59 -7.72
N GLY A 104 4.31 -20.13 -8.85
CA GLY A 104 5.10 -20.96 -9.75
C GLY A 104 6.38 -21.48 -9.08
N ARG A 105 7.06 -20.64 -8.29
CA ARG A 105 8.23 -21.06 -7.49
C ARG A 105 7.84 -22.11 -6.46
N ASP A 106 6.79 -21.86 -5.68
CA ASP A 106 6.36 -22.79 -4.62
C ASP A 106 5.92 -24.14 -5.21
N LEU A 107 5.25 -24.15 -6.37
CA LEU A 107 4.88 -25.36 -7.10
C LEU A 107 6.12 -26.10 -7.65
N PHE A 108 7.06 -25.36 -8.25
CA PHE A 108 8.28 -25.95 -8.79
C PHE A 108 9.10 -26.62 -7.69
N GLU A 109 9.30 -25.94 -6.55
CA GLU A 109 9.99 -26.51 -5.39
C GLU A 109 9.31 -27.80 -4.91
N GLN A 110 7.98 -27.85 -4.83
CA GLN A 110 7.25 -29.07 -4.47
C GLN A 110 7.45 -30.22 -5.47
N LEU A 111 7.60 -29.90 -6.76
CA LEU A 111 7.79 -30.90 -7.81
C LEU A 111 9.23 -31.42 -7.89
N THR A 112 10.22 -30.56 -7.64
CA THR A 112 11.64 -30.91 -7.78
C THR A 112 12.31 -31.39 -6.50
N SER A 113 11.76 -31.06 -5.33
CA SER A 113 12.35 -31.43 -4.03
C SER A 113 11.96 -32.84 -3.56
N LYS A 114 11.75 -33.76 -4.51
CA LYS A 114 11.53 -35.19 -4.24
C LYS A 114 12.84 -35.95 -4.06
#